data_AF-A0A089JZP5-F1
#
_entry.id   AF-A0A089JZP5-F1
#
_cell.length_a   1.000
_cell.length_b   1.000
_cell.length_c   1.000
_cell.angle_alpha   90.00
_cell.angle_beta   90.00
_cell.angle_gamma   90.00
#
_symmetry.space_group_name_H-M   'P 1'
#
loop_
_entity.id
_entity.type
_entity.pdbx_description
1 polymer ?
#
loop_
_entity_poly.entity_id
_entity_poly.type
_entity_poly.pdbx_seq_one_letter_code
_entity_poly.pdbx_strand_id
1 'polypeptide(L)'
;MNRSVAIQEMSEQLGLTSRTLRHWEAEGLFQSDRDVSSGWRVYDEHALACIRITAMLRKMDIPIKEIKTVLIAKSIAGLSKVIEKKVNSLKKQREQVGLVEKQLTRVLEYLERQNEGNLVLDDILMETEAVFMSSLTEQHVFKIIDLAPMRVAFHIVVDVSPEDKVMGPLMDWLRSANLLGTARFFGGNMKPMPGSAGKPYGYGMCATIPEGVVVPEPFKEMTLPGGLFAMLESSDDIGGSWKTLMNQLSQSKKYRSDRGRLCLEEHIRNDHPEGSGNLYYLNLLEPVLLK
;
A
#
# COMPACT_ATOMS: atom_id res chain seq x y z
N MET A 1 38.83 -10.80 30.21
CA MET A 1 37.60 -11.44 30.72
C MET A 1 36.45 -10.88 29.90
N ASN A 2 35.89 -11.64 28.94
CA ASN A 2 34.74 -11.16 28.16
C ASN A 2 33.50 -11.16 29.04
N ARG A 3 32.91 -9.98 29.23
CA ARG A 3 31.70 -9.79 30.03
C ARG A 3 30.52 -10.27 29.18
N SER A 4 30.00 -11.46 29.47
CA SER A 4 28.80 -11.99 28.82
C SER A 4 27.58 -11.62 29.66
N VAL A 5 26.52 -11.09 29.04
CA VAL A 5 25.32 -10.62 29.75
C VAL A 5 24.14 -11.51 29.40
N ALA A 6 23.37 -11.92 30.42
CA ALA A 6 22.18 -12.76 30.23
C ALA A 6 21.04 -11.99 29.55
N ILE A 7 20.23 -12.70 28.76
CA ILE A 7 19.10 -12.10 28.03
C ILE A 7 18.12 -11.33 28.91
N GLN A 8 17.87 -11.80 30.13
CA GLN A 8 16.93 -11.20 31.05
C GLN A 8 17.43 -9.83 31.53
N GLU A 9 18.69 -9.77 31.99
CA GLU A 9 19.35 -8.54 32.42
C GLU A 9 19.40 -7.49 31.29
N MET A 10 19.73 -7.92 30.06
CA MET A 10 19.77 -7.00 28.93
C MET A 10 18.38 -6.49 28.52
N SER A 11 17.35 -7.35 28.61
CA SER A 11 15.99 -6.98 28.29
C SER A 11 15.44 -5.94 29.26
N GLU A 12 15.73 -6.07 30.55
CA GLU A 12 15.36 -5.12 31.60
C GLU A 12 16.08 -3.77 31.42
N GLN A 13 17.39 -3.78 31.15
CA GLN A 13 18.18 -2.54 30.94
C GLN A 13 17.69 -1.69 29.77
N LEU A 14 17.16 -2.31 28.71
CA LEU A 14 16.69 -1.60 27.51
C LEU A 14 15.18 -1.37 27.49
N GLY A 15 14.44 -1.86 28.49
CA GLY A 15 12.97 -1.83 28.49
C GLY A 15 12.37 -2.65 27.35
N LEU A 16 13.03 -3.73 26.94
CA LEU A 16 12.61 -4.62 25.87
C LEU A 16 12.11 -5.94 26.47
N THR A 17 11.27 -6.67 25.73
CA THR A 17 10.91 -8.02 26.14
C THR A 17 11.96 -9.03 25.68
N SER A 18 12.14 -10.12 26.43
CA SER A 18 12.95 -11.27 25.97
C SER A 18 12.41 -11.89 24.66
N ARG A 19 11.13 -11.69 24.32
CA ARG A 19 10.56 -12.06 23.00
C ARG A 19 11.10 -11.18 21.88
N THR A 20 11.24 -9.88 22.11
CA THR A 20 11.81 -8.92 21.15
C THR A 20 13.25 -9.27 20.79
N LEU A 21 14.09 -9.59 21.79
CA LEU A 21 15.47 -9.99 21.54
C LEU A 21 15.57 -11.30 20.75
N ARG A 22 14.73 -12.30 21.07
CA ARG A 22 14.66 -13.56 20.29
C ARG A 22 14.22 -13.33 18.85
N HIS A 23 13.29 -12.41 18.62
CA HIS A 23 12.88 -12.05 17.27
C HIS A 23 14.02 -11.38 16.49
N TRP A 24 14.73 -10.41 17.08
CA TRP A 24 15.87 -9.76 16.43
C TRP A 24 17.02 -10.72 16.12
N GLU A 25 17.26 -11.68 17.00
CA GLU A 25 18.20 -12.76 16.76
C GLU A 25 17.77 -13.64 15.58
N ALA A 26 16.48 -14.04 15.53
CA ALA A 26 15.92 -14.82 14.42
C ALA A 26 15.97 -14.07 13.07
N GLU A 27 15.81 -12.75 13.09
CA GLU A 27 16.01 -11.87 11.93
C GLU A 27 17.49 -11.72 11.53
N GLY A 28 18.42 -12.25 12.33
CA GLY A 28 19.85 -12.29 12.05
C GLY A 28 20.59 -10.99 12.33
N LEU A 29 20.14 -10.22 13.33
CA LEU A 29 20.82 -8.98 13.74
C LEU A 29 22.04 -9.23 14.65
N PHE A 30 22.03 -10.33 15.39
CA PHE A 30 23.10 -10.80 16.27
C PHE A 30 22.88 -12.30 16.54
N GLN A 31 23.82 -12.93 17.25
CA GLN A 31 23.71 -14.30 17.73
C GLN A 31 23.96 -14.32 19.25
N SER A 32 23.34 -15.28 19.95
CA SER A 32 23.64 -15.55 21.35
C SER A 32 24.38 -16.87 21.51
N ASP A 33 25.20 -16.98 22.54
CA ASP A 33 25.67 -18.26 23.05
C ASP A 33 24.74 -18.78 24.15
N ARG A 34 25.00 -20.00 24.63
CA ARG A 34 24.34 -20.56 25.80
C ARG A 34 25.31 -20.71 26.94
N ASP A 35 24.93 -20.21 28.09
CA ASP A 35 25.68 -20.44 29.33
C ASP A 35 25.63 -21.92 29.71
N VAL A 36 26.80 -22.49 30.01
CA VAL A 36 26.96 -23.94 30.29
C VAL A 36 26.29 -24.35 31.60
N SER A 37 26.16 -23.42 32.56
CA SER A 37 25.63 -23.71 33.90
C SER A 37 24.11 -23.56 34.01
N SER A 38 23.54 -22.57 33.32
CA SER A 38 22.11 -22.23 33.39
C SER A 38 21.32 -22.60 32.13
N GLY A 39 21.99 -22.83 30.99
CA GLY A 39 21.36 -23.08 29.69
C GLY A 39 20.71 -21.84 29.06
N TRP A 40 20.83 -20.68 29.69
CA TRP A 40 20.23 -19.43 29.27
C TRP A 40 21.04 -18.78 28.15
N ARG A 41 20.37 -17.97 27.32
CA ARG A 41 21.04 -17.20 26.25
C ARG A 41 21.89 -16.09 26.88
N VAL A 42 23.14 -16.03 26.46
CA VAL A 42 24.11 -15.00 26.83
C VAL A 42 24.63 -14.30 25.58
N TYR A 43 24.88 -12.99 25.71
CA TYR A 43 25.37 -12.16 24.63
C TYR A 43 26.81 -11.72 24.90
N ASP A 44 27.65 -11.85 23.89
CA ASP A 44 28.99 -11.28 23.89
C ASP A 44 28.96 -9.76 23.62
N GLU A 45 30.11 -9.10 23.72
CA GLU A 45 30.20 -7.64 23.55
C GLU A 45 29.73 -7.18 22.15
N HIS A 46 29.98 -7.99 21.12
CA HIS A 46 29.54 -7.67 19.76
C HIS A 46 28.01 -7.72 19.64
N ALA A 47 27.37 -8.79 20.13
CA ALA A 47 25.92 -8.92 20.18
C ALA A 47 25.29 -7.80 21.00
N LEU A 48 25.89 -7.42 22.13
CA LEU A 48 25.43 -6.30 22.95
C LEU A 48 25.47 -4.96 22.20
N ALA A 49 26.53 -4.71 21.42
CA ALA A 49 26.61 -3.53 20.56
C ALA A 49 25.52 -3.53 19.48
N CYS A 50 25.31 -4.66 18.79
CA CYS A 50 24.25 -4.81 17.80
C CYS A 50 22.85 -4.59 18.40
N ILE A 51 22.58 -5.12 19.59
CA ILE A 51 21.31 -4.94 20.31
C ILE A 51 21.08 -3.46 20.62
N ARG A 52 22.10 -2.76 21.16
CA ARG A 52 22.00 -1.33 21.51
C ARG A 52 21.74 -0.45 20.28
N ILE A 53 22.49 -0.67 19.20
CA ILE A 53 22.31 0.05 17.93
C ILE A 53 20.91 -0.21 17.36
N THR A 54 20.47 -1.47 17.36
CA THR A 54 19.12 -1.84 16.90
C THR A 54 18.04 -1.13 17.71
N ALA A 55 18.16 -1.11 19.04
CA ALA A 55 17.20 -0.44 19.90
C ALA A 55 17.12 1.07 19.63
N MET A 56 18.26 1.74 19.43
CA MET A 56 18.30 3.16 19.09
C MET A 56 17.64 3.46 17.73
N LEU A 57 17.99 2.71 16.69
CA LEU A 57 17.42 2.91 15.35
C LEU A 57 15.92 2.55 15.31
N ARG A 58 15.48 1.54 16.09
CA ARG A 58 14.05 1.23 16.23
C ARG A 58 13.25 2.34 16.91
N LYS A 59 13.82 3.04 17.89
CA LYS A 59 13.18 4.22 18.50
C LYS A 59 12.98 5.36 17.50
N MET A 60 13.82 5.44 16.46
CA MET A 60 13.67 6.36 15.34
C MET A 60 12.76 5.82 14.23
N ASP A 61 12.05 4.72 14.50
CA ASP A 61 11.15 4.05 13.57
C ASP A 61 11.82 3.64 12.24
N ILE A 62 13.04 3.11 12.33
CA ILE A 62 13.76 2.54 11.20
C ILE A 62 13.48 1.03 11.16
N PRO A 63 13.01 0.44 10.06
CA PRO A 63 12.65 -0.99 10.01
C PRO A 63 13.83 -1.93 10.27
N ILE A 64 13.56 -3.11 10.86
CA ILE A 64 14.56 -4.16 11.15
C ILE A 64 15.36 -4.56 9.90
N LYS A 65 14.70 -4.64 8.74
CA LYS A 65 15.36 -4.95 7.46
C LYS A 65 16.45 -3.93 7.10
N GLU A 66 16.21 -2.64 7.34
CA GLU A 66 17.20 -1.58 7.08
C GLU A 66 18.31 -1.60 8.13
N ILE A 67 17.97 -1.82 9.40
CA ILE A 67 18.96 -1.96 10.48
C ILE A 67 19.91 -3.13 10.18
N LYS A 68 19.38 -4.26 9.70
CA LYS A 68 20.21 -5.41 9.29
C LYS A 68 21.24 -5.01 8.23
N THR A 69 20.85 -4.20 7.24
CA THR A 69 21.79 -3.74 6.20
C THR A 69 22.91 -2.88 6.78
N VAL A 70 22.61 -2.04 7.79
CA VAL A 70 23.60 -1.23 8.50
C VAL A 70 24.58 -2.12 9.28
N LEU A 71 24.06 -3.10 10.02
CA LEU A 71 24.88 -4.01 10.83
C LEU A 71 25.77 -4.92 9.97
N ILE A 72 25.30 -5.32 8.78
CA ILE A 72 26.10 -6.10 7.82
C ILE A 72 27.17 -5.22 7.15
N ALA A 73 26.79 -4.03 6.68
CA ALA A 73 27.70 -3.15 5.96
C ALA A 73 28.83 -2.60 6.84
N LYS A 74 28.62 -2.53 8.16
CA LYS A 74 29.58 -2.03 9.17
C LYS A 74 30.30 -0.75 8.74
N SER A 75 29.59 0.15 8.05
CA SER A 75 30.16 1.35 7.45
C SER A 75 29.33 2.59 7.78
N ILE A 76 30.03 3.71 7.96
CA ILE A 76 29.40 5.02 8.15
C ILE A 76 28.52 5.36 6.93
N ALA A 77 28.99 5.05 5.72
CA ALA A 77 28.22 5.28 4.49
C ALA A 77 26.88 4.53 4.47
N GLY A 78 26.86 3.27 4.93
CA GLY A 78 25.63 2.48 5.02
C GLY A 78 24.63 3.07 6.03
N LEU A 79 25.12 3.49 7.19
CA LEU A 79 24.29 4.16 8.20
C LEU A 79 23.76 5.50 7.69
N SER A 80 24.62 6.35 7.12
CA SER A 80 24.23 7.66 6.57
C SER A 80 23.11 7.52 5.55
N LYS A 81 23.19 6.54 4.63
CA LYS A 81 22.16 6.30 3.62
C LYS A 81 20.78 5.99 4.23
N VAL A 82 20.73 5.17 5.28
CA VAL A 82 19.48 4.82 5.97
C VAL A 82 18.91 6.03 6.71
N ILE A 83 19.77 6.79 7.40
CA ILE A 83 19.37 8.00 8.10
C ILE A 83 18.86 9.08 7.13
N GLU A 84 19.57 9.34 6.04
CA GLU A 84 19.15 10.27 4.98
C GLU A 84 17.79 9.87 4.39
N LYS A 85 17.57 8.58 4.14
CA LYS A 85 16.28 8.06 3.69
C LYS A 85 15.17 8.38 4.69
N LYS A 86 15.37 8.12 5.99
CA LYS A 86 14.36 8.43 7.03
C LYS A 86 14.12 9.93 7.15
N VAL A 87 15.16 10.75 7.12
CA VAL A 87 15.06 12.22 7.13
C VAL A 87 14.23 12.71 5.94
N ASN A 88 14.49 12.20 4.74
CA ASN A 88 13.73 12.57 3.55
C ASN A 88 12.26 12.11 3.63
N SER A 89 12.00 10.93 4.20
CA SER A 89 10.64 10.48 4.47
C SER A 89 9.89 11.41 5.43
N LEU A 90 10.54 11.82 6.52
CA LEU A 90 9.97 12.74 7.51
C LEU A 90 9.72 14.12 6.91
N LYS A 91 10.61 14.62 6.05
CA LYS A 91 10.40 15.89 5.32
C LYS A 91 9.14 15.83 4.46
N LYS A 92 8.93 14.74 3.71
CA LYS A 92 7.72 14.53 2.91
C LYS A 92 6.45 14.44 3.76
N GLN A 93 6.51 13.71 4.87
CA GLN A 93 5.38 13.64 5.81
C GLN A 93 5.04 15.02 6.38
N ARG A 94 6.06 15.82 6.72
CA ARG A 94 5.85 17.19 7.20
C ARG A 94 5.23 18.10 6.14
N GLU A 95 5.65 17.97 4.87
CA GLU A 95 5.04 18.70 3.76
C GLU A 95 3.55 18.33 3.59
N GLN A 96 3.22 17.04 3.68
CA GLN A 96 1.83 16.55 3.63
C GLN A 96 0.99 17.09 4.79
N VAL A 97 1.51 16.99 6.01
CA VAL A 97 0.82 17.53 7.20
C VAL A 97 0.62 19.04 7.06
N GLY A 98 1.62 19.79 6.61
CA GLY A 98 1.50 21.23 6.38
C GLY A 98 0.52 21.60 5.27
N LEU A 99 0.31 20.73 4.28
CA LEU A 99 -0.73 20.91 3.27
C LEU A 99 -2.12 20.74 3.87
N VAL A 100 -2.33 19.67 4.64
CA VAL A 100 -3.59 19.40 5.35
C VAL A 100 -3.90 20.51 6.34
N GLU A 101 -2.91 20.97 7.10
CA GLU A 101 -3.04 22.10 8.02
C GLU A 101 -3.55 23.34 7.29
N LYS A 102 -2.93 23.72 6.16
CA LYS A 102 -3.40 24.86 5.34
C LYS A 102 -4.83 24.68 4.83
N GLN A 103 -5.21 23.46 4.45
CA GLN A 103 -6.58 23.17 4.01
C GLN A 103 -7.58 23.38 5.16
N LEU A 104 -7.29 22.83 6.34
CA LEU A 104 -8.12 23.01 7.53
C LEU A 104 -8.22 24.48 7.95
N THR A 105 -7.12 25.23 7.90
CA THR A 105 -7.13 26.67 8.19
C THR A 105 -8.05 27.43 7.25
N ARG A 106 -8.05 27.12 5.95
CA ARG A 106 -8.97 27.77 4.99
C ARG A 106 -10.43 27.46 5.27
N VAL A 107 -10.74 26.21 5.65
CA VAL A 107 -12.10 25.82 6.04
C VAL A 107 -12.52 26.59 7.29
N LEU A 108 -11.64 26.71 8.29
CA LEU A 108 -11.92 27.53 9.48
C LEU A 108 -12.16 29.00 9.13
N GLU A 109 -11.31 29.61 8.30
CA GLU A 109 -11.49 30.99 7.85
C GLU A 109 -12.83 31.21 7.14
N TYR A 110 -13.31 30.22 6.36
CA TYR A 110 -14.63 30.28 5.74
C TYR A 110 -15.74 30.21 6.79
N LEU A 111 -15.67 29.26 7.73
CA LEU A 111 -16.68 29.09 8.77
C LEU A 111 -16.78 30.33 9.68
N GLU A 112 -15.65 30.96 10.01
CA GLU A 112 -15.61 32.21 10.78
C GLU A 112 -16.28 33.39 10.05
N ARG A 113 -16.27 33.40 8.70
CA ARG A 113 -16.94 34.44 7.91
C ARG A 113 -18.46 34.26 7.83
N GLN A 114 -18.99 33.06 8.01
CA GLN A 114 -20.43 32.75 7.96
C GLN A 114 -21.17 33.10 9.27
N ASN A 115 -20.65 34.10 9.99
CA ASN A 115 -21.02 34.45 11.35
C ASN A 115 -22.56 34.51 11.54
N GLU A 116 -23.07 33.63 12.40
CA GLU A 116 -24.48 33.50 12.85
C GLU A 116 -25.52 32.96 11.85
N GLY A 117 -25.11 32.29 10.77
CA GLY A 117 -26.01 31.58 9.86
C GLY A 117 -26.11 30.06 10.14
N ASN A 118 -27.23 29.44 9.74
CA ASN A 118 -27.32 27.98 9.66
C ASN A 118 -26.29 27.43 8.66
N LEU A 119 -25.70 26.28 8.98
CA LEU A 119 -24.80 25.55 8.09
C LEU A 119 -25.55 25.18 6.79
N VAL A 120 -25.17 25.79 5.66
CA VAL A 120 -25.66 25.40 4.33
C VAL A 120 -24.68 24.39 3.75
N LEU A 121 -25.10 23.13 3.65
CA LEU A 121 -24.24 22.01 3.24
C LEU A 121 -23.64 22.19 1.84
N ASP A 122 -24.40 22.75 0.91
CA ASP A 122 -23.96 22.97 -0.48
C ASP A 122 -22.82 24.00 -0.58
N ASP A 123 -22.86 25.06 0.22
CA ASP A 123 -21.82 26.09 0.22
C ASP A 123 -20.52 25.58 0.85
N ILE A 124 -20.62 24.76 1.90
CA ILE A 124 -19.47 24.07 2.50
C ILE A 124 -18.88 23.06 1.52
N LEU A 125 -19.72 22.29 0.83
CA LEU A 125 -19.26 21.33 -0.17
C LEU A 125 -18.48 22.06 -1.27
N MET A 126 -19.01 23.15 -1.81
CA MET A 126 -18.35 23.93 -2.86
C MET A 126 -17.00 24.50 -2.42
N GLU A 127 -16.92 25.05 -1.20
CA GLU A 127 -15.67 25.66 -0.69
C GLU A 127 -14.63 24.60 -0.29
N THR A 128 -15.06 23.49 0.31
CA THR A 128 -14.17 22.36 0.60
C THR A 128 -13.65 21.70 -0.68
N GLU A 129 -14.49 21.58 -1.71
CA GLU A 129 -14.09 21.16 -3.05
C GLU A 129 -13.10 22.16 -3.68
N ALA A 130 -13.31 23.46 -3.55
CA ALA A 130 -12.38 24.47 -4.07
C ALA A 130 -11.01 24.44 -3.37
N VAL A 131 -10.99 24.28 -2.04
CA VAL A 131 -9.76 24.09 -1.26
C VAL A 131 -9.03 22.82 -1.70
N PHE A 132 -9.76 21.72 -1.87
CA PHE A 132 -9.22 20.46 -2.38
C PHE A 132 -8.65 20.63 -3.80
N MET A 133 -9.37 21.29 -4.69
CA MET A 133 -8.98 21.53 -6.08
C MET A 133 -7.74 22.43 -6.20
N SER A 134 -7.61 23.45 -5.34
CA SER A 134 -6.42 24.32 -5.33
C SER A 134 -5.15 23.59 -4.90
N SER A 135 -5.27 22.55 -4.07
CA SER A 135 -4.14 21.72 -3.62
C SER A 135 -3.63 20.70 -4.65
N LEU A 136 -4.42 20.42 -5.69
CA LEU A 136 -4.08 19.49 -6.77
C LEU A 136 -3.19 20.11 -7.86
N THR A 137 -2.90 21.41 -7.79
CA THR A 137 -2.20 22.13 -8.87
C THR A 137 -0.68 21.98 -8.87
N GLU A 138 -0.05 21.49 -7.80
CA GLU A 138 1.39 21.22 -7.77
C GLU A 138 1.73 19.88 -7.10
N GLN A 139 1.54 18.77 -7.81
CA GLN A 139 2.39 17.58 -7.87
C GLN A 139 1.67 16.55 -8.76
N HIS A 140 2.37 15.83 -9.64
CA HIS A 140 1.72 14.82 -10.48
C HIS A 140 1.22 13.68 -9.59
N VAL A 141 -0.10 13.63 -9.34
CA VAL A 141 -0.72 12.78 -8.31
C VAL A 141 -0.94 11.34 -8.79
N PHE A 142 -0.99 11.06 -10.09
CA PHE A 142 -0.96 9.69 -10.62
C PHE A 142 0.44 9.26 -11.06
N LYS A 143 0.76 7.97 -10.89
CA LYS A 143 2.01 7.35 -11.36
C LYS A 143 1.79 6.79 -12.77
N ILE A 144 2.81 6.83 -13.62
CA ILE A 144 2.80 6.07 -14.87
C ILE A 144 3.47 4.73 -14.62
N ILE A 145 2.77 3.65 -14.96
CA ILE A 145 3.30 2.29 -14.92
C ILE A 145 3.19 1.64 -16.29
N ASP A 146 4.09 0.71 -16.56
CA ASP A 146 4.04 -0.16 -17.73
C ASP A 146 3.73 -1.57 -17.27
N LEU A 147 2.66 -2.15 -17.80
CA LEU A 147 2.28 -3.53 -17.53
C LEU A 147 2.68 -4.40 -18.71
N ALA A 148 3.40 -5.49 -18.45
CA ALA A 148 3.60 -6.50 -19.48
C ALA A 148 2.23 -7.13 -19.87
N PRO A 149 2.10 -7.69 -21.09
CA PRO A 149 0.97 -8.54 -21.39
C PRO A 149 0.87 -9.68 -20.38
N MET A 150 -0.34 -9.96 -19.89
CA MET A 150 -0.59 -10.94 -18.84
C MET A 150 -1.60 -11.97 -19.33
N ARG A 151 -1.26 -13.26 -19.21
CA ARG A 151 -2.24 -14.33 -19.31
C ARG A 151 -3.09 -14.33 -18.04
N VAL A 152 -4.41 -14.28 -18.19
CA VAL A 152 -5.34 -14.23 -17.06
C VAL A 152 -6.42 -15.29 -17.20
N ALA A 153 -6.81 -15.87 -16.07
CA ALA A 153 -8.10 -16.53 -15.93
C ALA A 153 -9.13 -15.51 -15.45
N PHE A 154 -10.33 -15.55 -15.98
CA PHE A 154 -11.38 -14.59 -15.66
C PHE A 154 -12.75 -15.23 -15.52
N HIS A 155 -13.60 -14.55 -14.76
CA HIS A 155 -15.01 -14.85 -14.62
C HIS A 155 -15.82 -13.56 -14.75
N ILE A 156 -17.05 -13.65 -15.27
CA ILE A 156 -17.96 -12.51 -15.39
C ILE A 156 -19.30 -12.96 -14.85
N VAL A 157 -19.85 -12.17 -13.92
CA VAL A 157 -21.16 -12.40 -13.32
C VAL A 157 -22.03 -11.19 -13.61
N VAL A 158 -23.30 -11.43 -13.95
CA VAL A 158 -24.33 -10.38 -14.01
C VAL A 158 -25.30 -10.62 -12.87
N ASP A 159 -25.37 -9.68 -11.93
CA ASP A 159 -26.21 -9.80 -10.74
C ASP A 159 -26.49 -8.42 -10.14
N VAL A 160 -27.31 -8.33 -9.10
CA VAL A 160 -27.55 -7.07 -8.35
C VAL A 160 -26.35 -6.69 -7.46
N SER A 161 -25.48 -7.66 -7.14
CA SER A 161 -24.23 -7.48 -6.40
C SER A 161 -23.18 -8.51 -6.89
N PRO A 162 -22.66 -8.36 -8.12
CA PRO A 162 -21.85 -9.37 -8.80
C PRO A 162 -20.42 -9.54 -8.26
N GLU A 163 -19.87 -8.58 -7.53
CA GLU A 163 -18.47 -8.55 -7.06
C GLU A 163 -18.14 -9.75 -6.16
N ASP A 164 -18.95 -10.00 -5.13
CA ASP A 164 -18.72 -11.13 -4.21
C ASP A 164 -18.87 -12.48 -4.92
N LYS A 165 -19.82 -12.54 -5.86
CA LYS A 165 -20.13 -13.76 -6.63
C LYS A 165 -19.04 -14.12 -7.62
N VAL A 166 -18.32 -13.13 -8.14
CA VAL A 166 -17.19 -13.37 -9.05
C VAL A 166 -15.90 -13.68 -8.29
N MET A 167 -15.67 -13.03 -7.15
CA MET A 167 -14.39 -13.12 -6.43
C MET A 167 -14.23 -14.44 -5.68
N GLY A 168 -15.27 -14.91 -4.98
CA GLY A 168 -15.19 -16.11 -4.13
C GLY A 168 -14.70 -17.36 -4.88
N PRO A 169 -15.38 -17.80 -5.97
CA PRO A 169 -14.98 -18.99 -6.72
C PRO A 169 -13.57 -18.88 -7.31
N LEU A 170 -13.22 -17.70 -7.84
CA LEU A 170 -11.89 -17.47 -8.44
C LEU A 170 -10.79 -17.61 -7.38
N MET A 171 -11.00 -17.04 -6.20
CA MET A 171 -10.06 -17.11 -5.07
C MET A 171 -9.88 -18.54 -4.56
N ASP A 172 -10.96 -19.32 -4.46
CA ASP A 172 -10.90 -20.71 -4.01
C ASP A 172 -10.13 -21.60 -4.98
N TRP A 173 -10.33 -21.40 -6.29
CA TRP A 173 -9.53 -22.10 -7.29
C TRP A 173 -8.06 -21.70 -7.23
N LEU A 174 -7.73 -20.40 -7.19
CA LEU A 174 -6.34 -19.95 -7.10
C LEU A 174 -5.66 -20.44 -5.81
N ARG A 175 -6.41 -20.60 -4.71
CA ARG A 175 -5.91 -21.22 -3.49
C ARG A 175 -5.57 -22.69 -3.70
N SER A 176 -6.48 -23.46 -4.30
CA SER A 176 -6.24 -24.90 -4.56
C SER A 176 -5.11 -25.14 -5.58
N ALA A 177 -4.91 -24.20 -6.51
CA ALA A 177 -3.81 -24.22 -7.47
C ALA A 177 -2.48 -23.64 -6.92
N ASN A 178 -2.45 -23.19 -5.65
CA ASN A 178 -1.29 -22.55 -5.01
C ASN A 178 -0.77 -21.30 -5.76
N LEU A 179 -1.66 -20.52 -6.36
CA LEU A 179 -1.33 -19.33 -7.16
C LEU A 179 -1.51 -18.01 -6.40
N LEU A 180 -2.20 -18.00 -5.26
CA LEU A 180 -2.51 -16.79 -4.46
C LEU A 180 -1.29 -15.95 -4.02
N GLY A 181 -0.09 -16.54 -3.98
CA GLY A 181 1.14 -15.81 -3.65
C GLY A 181 1.72 -15.00 -4.81
N THR A 182 1.26 -15.27 -6.04
CA THR A 182 1.83 -14.72 -7.28
C THR A 182 0.81 -14.06 -8.19
N ALA A 183 -0.47 -14.41 -8.03
CA ALA A 183 -1.55 -13.86 -8.83
C ALA A 183 -1.82 -12.39 -8.47
N ARG A 184 -1.92 -11.55 -9.49
CA ARG A 184 -2.49 -10.20 -9.42
C ARG A 184 -3.95 -10.26 -9.80
N PHE A 185 -4.77 -9.42 -9.17
CA PHE A 185 -6.22 -9.43 -9.33
C PHE A 185 -6.69 -8.13 -9.97
N PHE A 186 -7.47 -8.22 -11.04
CA PHE A 186 -8.05 -7.05 -11.67
C PHE A 186 -9.56 -7.23 -11.84
N GLY A 187 -10.32 -6.24 -11.39
CA GLY A 187 -11.76 -6.15 -11.51
C GLY A 187 -12.19 -5.01 -12.42
N GLY A 188 -13.42 -5.07 -12.90
CA GLY A 188 -14.02 -3.98 -13.64
C GLY A 188 -15.48 -4.22 -14.01
N ASN A 189 -16.21 -3.12 -14.15
CA ASN A 189 -17.59 -3.12 -14.61
C ASN A 189 -17.68 -3.56 -16.08
N MET A 190 -18.61 -4.46 -16.35
CA MET A 190 -18.90 -5.02 -17.67
C MET A 190 -20.35 -4.72 -18.04
N LYS A 191 -20.67 -4.77 -19.34
CA LYS A 191 -22.06 -4.59 -19.77
C LYS A 191 -22.94 -5.75 -19.24
N PRO A 192 -24.16 -5.47 -18.75
CA PRO A 192 -24.77 -4.15 -18.60
C PRO A 192 -24.10 -3.34 -17.49
N MET A 193 -23.77 -2.08 -17.77
CA MET A 193 -23.09 -1.19 -16.80
C MET A 193 -24.00 -0.90 -15.60
N PRO A 194 -23.43 -0.65 -14.40
CA PRO A 194 -24.21 -0.27 -13.23
C PRO A 194 -25.11 0.93 -13.53
N GLY A 195 -26.38 0.81 -13.16
CA GLY A 195 -27.44 1.79 -13.40
C GLY A 195 -28.10 2.25 -12.10
N SER A 196 -29.43 2.33 -12.08
CA SER A 196 -30.19 2.63 -10.85
C SER A 196 -30.08 1.50 -9.83
N ALA A 197 -30.08 1.85 -8.55
CA ALA A 197 -30.04 0.89 -7.43
C ALA A 197 -31.04 -0.27 -7.61
N GLY A 198 -30.60 -1.49 -7.33
CA GLY A 198 -31.40 -2.71 -7.44
C GLY A 198 -31.51 -3.33 -8.84
N LYS A 199 -30.87 -2.76 -9.86
CA LYS A 199 -30.77 -3.38 -11.19
C LYS A 199 -29.51 -4.24 -11.33
N PRO A 200 -29.59 -5.41 -11.98
CA PRO A 200 -28.41 -6.21 -12.27
C PRO A 200 -27.41 -5.49 -13.18
N TYR A 201 -26.13 -5.66 -12.91
CA TYR A 201 -25.02 -5.20 -13.75
C TYR A 201 -23.94 -6.27 -13.86
N GLY A 202 -23.11 -6.17 -14.90
CA GLY A 202 -21.99 -7.07 -15.12
C GLY A 202 -20.76 -6.63 -14.35
N TYR A 203 -20.08 -7.57 -13.70
CA TYR A 203 -18.73 -7.36 -13.16
C TYR A 203 -17.83 -8.53 -13.54
N GLY A 204 -16.67 -8.20 -14.07
CA GLY A 204 -15.64 -9.15 -14.45
C GLY A 204 -14.46 -9.07 -13.48
N MET A 205 -13.96 -10.23 -13.06
CA MET A 205 -12.72 -10.31 -12.29
C MET A 205 -11.78 -11.31 -12.94
N CYS A 206 -10.51 -10.95 -12.98
CA CYS A 206 -9.47 -11.79 -13.53
C CYS A 206 -8.25 -11.86 -12.61
N ALA A 207 -7.52 -12.96 -12.73
CA ALA A 207 -6.29 -13.20 -12.01
C ALA A 207 -5.19 -13.62 -12.99
N THR A 208 -3.99 -13.09 -12.80
CA THR A 208 -2.83 -13.49 -13.61
C THR A 208 -2.45 -14.94 -13.32
N ILE A 209 -2.20 -15.71 -14.37
CA ILE A 209 -1.79 -17.11 -14.28
C ILE A 209 -0.50 -17.33 -15.07
N PRO A 210 0.41 -18.19 -14.58
CA PRO A 210 1.61 -18.54 -15.31
C PRO A 210 1.30 -19.40 -16.55
N GLU A 211 2.30 -19.54 -17.42
CA GLU A 211 2.28 -20.48 -18.55
C GLU A 211 2.02 -21.92 -18.06
N GLY A 212 1.31 -22.71 -18.86
CA GLY A 212 1.03 -24.13 -18.58
C GLY A 212 -0.05 -24.42 -17.53
N VAL A 213 -0.58 -23.42 -16.82
CA VAL A 213 -1.73 -23.62 -15.93
C VAL A 213 -2.99 -23.85 -16.75
N VAL A 214 -3.69 -24.96 -16.49
CA VAL A 214 -4.99 -25.28 -17.09
C VAL A 214 -6.08 -24.52 -16.33
N VAL A 215 -6.91 -23.78 -17.07
CA VAL A 215 -8.02 -23.01 -16.51
C VAL A 215 -9.28 -23.90 -16.48
N PRO A 216 -9.85 -24.21 -15.30
CA PRO A 216 -11.03 -25.05 -15.21
C PRO A 216 -12.31 -24.24 -15.46
N GLU A 217 -13.37 -24.91 -15.90
CA GLU A 217 -14.72 -24.34 -15.90
C GLU A 217 -15.14 -23.92 -14.48
N PRO A 218 -15.86 -22.80 -14.29
CA PRO A 218 -16.46 -21.92 -15.31
C PRO A 218 -15.55 -20.76 -15.76
N PHE A 219 -14.26 -20.81 -15.43
CA PHE A 219 -13.32 -19.75 -15.76
C PHE A 219 -12.90 -19.83 -17.22
N LYS A 220 -12.66 -18.67 -17.82
CA LYS A 220 -12.14 -18.55 -19.18
C LYS A 220 -10.76 -17.92 -19.13
N GLU A 221 -9.99 -18.07 -20.19
CA GLU A 221 -8.69 -17.44 -20.31
C GLU A 221 -8.66 -16.35 -21.37
N MET A 222 -7.84 -15.32 -21.14
CA MET A 222 -7.50 -14.33 -22.15
C MET A 222 -6.11 -13.74 -21.89
N THR A 223 -5.60 -12.97 -22.85
CA THR A 223 -4.42 -12.14 -22.65
C THR A 223 -4.85 -10.69 -22.43
N LEU A 224 -4.55 -10.12 -21.26
CA LEU A 224 -4.56 -8.68 -21.08
C LEU A 224 -3.34 -8.11 -21.80
N PRO A 225 -3.49 -7.19 -22.78
CA PRO A 225 -2.39 -6.76 -23.63
C PRO A 225 -1.31 -5.94 -22.91
N GLY A 226 -1.51 -5.55 -21.66
CA GLY A 226 -0.58 -4.68 -20.94
C GLY A 226 -0.48 -3.30 -21.59
N GLY A 227 0.67 -2.62 -21.45
CA GLY A 227 0.97 -1.29 -21.93
C GLY A 227 1.02 -0.24 -20.81
N LEU A 228 1.09 1.05 -21.21
CA LEU A 228 1.13 2.17 -20.27
C LEU A 228 -0.23 2.42 -19.61
N PHE A 229 -0.21 2.67 -18.30
CA PHE A 229 -1.34 3.08 -17.48
C PHE A 229 -0.97 4.26 -16.58
N ALA A 230 -1.93 5.17 -16.38
CA ALA A 230 -1.95 6.09 -15.26
C ALA A 230 -2.57 5.38 -14.05
N MET A 231 -1.85 5.33 -12.95
CA MET A 231 -2.21 4.62 -11.73
C MET A 231 -2.40 5.58 -10.56
N LEU A 232 -3.51 5.42 -9.84
CA LEU A 232 -3.82 6.12 -8.60
C LEU A 232 -4.27 5.11 -7.54
N GLU A 233 -3.72 5.21 -6.33
CA GLU A 233 -4.21 4.45 -5.18
C GLU A 233 -5.55 5.04 -4.72
N SER A 234 -6.58 4.21 -4.59
CA SER A 234 -7.93 4.62 -4.23
C SER A 234 -8.06 4.87 -2.73
N SER A 235 -8.88 5.87 -2.36
CA SER A 235 -9.47 5.95 -1.03
C SER A 235 -10.67 5.00 -0.90
N ASP A 236 -11.36 5.04 0.24
CA ASP A 236 -12.65 4.35 0.43
C ASP A 236 -13.76 4.87 -0.49
N ASP A 237 -13.59 6.07 -1.09
CA ASP A 237 -14.43 6.58 -2.18
C ASP A 237 -13.78 6.29 -3.54
N ILE A 238 -14.10 5.11 -4.09
CA ILE A 238 -13.61 4.65 -5.40
C ILE A 238 -14.08 5.58 -6.53
N GLY A 239 -15.32 6.06 -6.48
CA GLY A 239 -15.90 6.93 -7.50
C GLY A 239 -15.24 8.31 -7.53
N GLY A 240 -14.99 8.90 -6.36
CA GLY A 240 -14.22 10.14 -6.22
C GLY A 240 -12.76 9.97 -6.64
N SER A 241 -12.16 8.82 -6.34
CA SER A 241 -10.79 8.48 -6.76
C SER A 241 -10.68 8.40 -8.30
N TRP A 242 -11.65 7.78 -8.98
CA TRP A 242 -11.72 7.76 -10.45
C TRP A 242 -11.87 9.17 -11.05
N LYS A 243 -12.76 10.00 -10.50
CA LYS A 243 -12.92 11.40 -10.95
C LYS A 243 -11.61 12.17 -10.80
N THR A 244 -10.90 11.96 -9.70
CA THR A 244 -9.61 12.58 -9.41
C THR A 244 -8.55 12.18 -10.42
N LEU A 245 -8.38 10.87 -10.69
CA LEU A 245 -7.45 10.35 -11.69
C LEU A 245 -7.75 10.94 -13.08
N MET A 246 -9.01 10.91 -13.51
CA MET A 246 -9.40 11.39 -14.84
C MET A 246 -9.21 12.90 -14.99
N ASN A 247 -9.51 13.68 -13.95
CA ASN A 247 -9.28 15.12 -13.95
C ASN A 247 -7.79 15.45 -14.10
N GLN A 248 -6.92 14.82 -13.31
CA GLN A 248 -5.47 15.01 -13.41
C GLN A 248 -4.93 14.58 -14.77
N LEU A 249 -5.40 13.44 -15.29
CA LEU A 249 -4.98 12.94 -16.60
C LEU A 249 -5.39 13.89 -17.73
N SER A 250 -6.57 14.52 -17.63
CA SER A 250 -7.03 15.51 -18.61
C SER A 250 -6.09 16.72 -18.71
N GLN A 251 -5.50 17.12 -17.58
CA GLN A 251 -4.55 18.23 -17.46
C GLN A 251 -3.11 17.83 -17.84
N SER A 252 -2.81 16.53 -17.97
CA SER A 252 -1.48 16.05 -18.33
C SER A 252 -1.06 16.55 -19.71
N LYS A 253 0.12 17.18 -19.82
CA LYS A 253 0.66 17.58 -21.12
C LYS A 253 1.22 16.42 -21.94
N LYS A 254 1.56 15.29 -21.29
CA LYS A 254 2.28 14.17 -21.90
C LYS A 254 1.40 12.99 -22.24
N TYR A 255 0.33 12.77 -21.48
CA TYR A 255 -0.50 11.57 -21.60
C TYR A 255 -1.97 11.93 -21.82
N ARG A 256 -2.70 11.05 -22.50
CA ARG A 256 -4.16 11.08 -22.63
C ARG A 256 -4.73 9.69 -22.39
N SER A 257 -5.95 9.63 -21.88
CA SER A 257 -6.72 8.38 -21.70
C SER A 257 -6.90 7.66 -23.05
N ASP A 258 -6.67 6.35 -23.02
CA ASP A 258 -6.92 5.44 -24.13
C ASP A 258 -8.24 4.69 -23.91
N ARG A 259 -9.34 5.35 -24.28
CA ARG A 259 -10.68 4.80 -24.15
C ARG A 259 -10.95 3.57 -25.01
N GLY A 260 -10.01 3.15 -25.86
CA GLY A 260 -10.08 1.91 -26.62
C GLY A 260 -9.68 0.68 -25.81
N ARG A 261 -9.08 0.86 -24.63
CA ARG A 261 -8.63 -0.21 -23.73
C ARG A 261 -9.43 -0.20 -22.44
N LEU A 262 -9.53 -1.36 -21.80
CA LEU A 262 -10.19 -1.50 -20.51
C LEU A 262 -9.39 -0.79 -19.42
N CYS A 263 -10.07 0.03 -18.63
CA CYS A 263 -9.57 0.43 -17.32
C CYS A 263 -9.64 -0.76 -16.35
N LEU A 264 -8.73 -0.78 -15.38
CA LEU A 264 -8.60 -1.90 -14.44
C LEU A 264 -8.65 -1.38 -13.01
N GLU A 265 -9.28 -2.15 -12.12
CA GLU A 265 -9.21 -1.96 -10.67
C GLU A 265 -8.37 -3.10 -10.11
N GLU A 266 -7.14 -2.82 -9.71
CA GLU A 266 -6.25 -3.84 -9.17
C GLU A 266 -6.47 -3.99 -7.66
N HIS A 267 -6.84 -5.19 -7.23
CA HIS A 267 -7.03 -5.53 -5.82
C HIS A 267 -5.69 -5.97 -5.22
N ILE A 268 -5.12 -5.15 -4.35
CA ILE A 268 -3.88 -5.44 -3.64
C ILE A 268 -4.21 -5.99 -2.27
N ARG A 269 -3.73 -7.21 -1.99
CA ARG A 269 -3.95 -7.86 -0.69
C ARG A 269 -3.18 -7.12 0.40
N ASN A 270 -3.87 -6.80 1.49
CA ASN A 270 -3.27 -6.22 2.67
C ASN A 270 -2.71 -7.34 3.57
N ASP A 271 -1.44 -7.67 3.38
CA ASP A 271 -0.74 -8.72 4.16
C ASP A 271 -0.50 -8.32 5.64
N HIS A 272 -0.81 -7.06 6.02
CA HIS A 272 -0.65 -6.52 7.38
C HIS A 272 -1.87 -5.66 7.78
N PRO A 273 -3.03 -6.27 8.14
CA PRO A 273 -4.30 -5.56 8.38
C PRO A 273 -4.36 -4.70 9.65
N GLU A 274 -3.27 -4.59 10.41
CA GLU A 274 -3.22 -3.76 11.62
C GLU A 274 -3.22 -2.27 11.25
N GLY A 275 -4.43 -1.69 11.15
CA GLY A 275 -4.62 -0.24 11.08
C GLY A 275 -5.73 0.26 10.15
N SER A 276 -6.13 -0.51 9.12
CA SER A 276 -7.15 -0.06 8.15
C SER A 276 -8.43 -0.89 8.11
N GLY A 277 -8.50 -2.05 8.78
CA GLY A 277 -9.67 -2.95 8.78
C GLY A 277 -9.97 -3.63 7.44
N ASN A 278 -9.49 -3.09 6.31
CA ASN A 278 -9.72 -3.63 4.97
C ASN A 278 -8.66 -4.68 4.59
N LEU A 279 -9.11 -5.86 4.16
CA LEU A 279 -8.28 -6.98 3.70
C LEU A 279 -7.59 -6.71 2.34
N TYR A 280 -8.05 -5.70 1.60
CA TYR A 280 -7.52 -5.28 0.32
C TYR A 280 -7.57 -3.74 0.19
N TYR A 281 -6.67 -3.17 -0.60
CA TYR A 281 -6.78 -1.80 -1.11
C TYR A 281 -6.75 -1.82 -2.65
N LEU A 282 -7.24 -0.76 -3.29
CA LEU A 282 -7.42 -0.70 -4.74
C LEU A 282 -6.45 0.27 -5.40
N ASN A 283 -5.83 -0.16 -6.50
CA ASN A 283 -5.23 0.75 -7.46
C ASN A 283 -6.16 0.90 -8.67
N LEU A 284 -6.40 2.14 -9.09
CA LEU A 284 -7.14 2.48 -10.31
C LEU A 284 -6.16 2.64 -11.45
N LEU A 285 -6.39 1.94 -12.56
CA LEU A 285 -5.50 1.97 -13.72
C LEU A 285 -6.24 2.39 -14.97
N GLU A 286 -5.97 3.61 -15.43
CA GLU A 286 -6.47 4.12 -16.71
C GLU A 286 -5.42 3.90 -17.79
N PRO A 287 -5.70 3.18 -18.89
CA PRO A 287 -4.75 3.04 -19.99
C PRO A 287 -4.48 4.39 -20.65
N VAL A 288 -3.23 4.63 -21.05
CA VAL A 288 -2.84 5.92 -21.63
C VAL A 288 -2.02 5.80 -22.90
N LEU A 289 -2.13 6.82 -23.75
CA LEU A 289 -1.27 7.09 -24.89
C LEU A 289 -0.45 8.35 -24.64
N LEU A 290 0.70 8.45 -25.30
CA LEU A 290 1.41 9.72 -25.42
C LEU A 290 0.57 10.71 -26.26
N LYS A 291 0.61 11.98 -25.86
CA LYS A 291 0.08 13.10 -26.64
C LYS A 291 1.06 13.49 -27.75
#